data_AF-A0A5J4PX62-F1
#
_entry.id   AF-A0A5J4PX62-F1
#
_cell.length_a   1.000
_cell.length_b   1.000
_cell.length_c   1.000
_cell.angle_alpha   90.00
_cell.angle_beta   90.00
_cell.angle_gamma   90.00
#
_symmetry.space_group_name_H-M   'P 1'
#
loop_
_entity.id
_entity.type
_entity.pdbx_description
1 polymer ?
#
loop_
_entity_poly.entity_id
_entity_poly.type
_entity_poly.pdbx_seq_one_letter_code
_entity_poly.pdbx_strand_id
1 'polypeptide(L)'
;MIVATMSIEFLKSKEIAQLSYYILPVKLFNITGTYSLSWLNFISYLCTHVWLIVNGFFSLIHNSKEHIANYQLDINDDLYNKRFLASRYRTIKRRNAKFTYVVTNEKDVLTAYIMDFRDNDIKRYKTLIWAVWYILKHEKIDLIVYVGTMNLKQCLLMKVPRRMEPKKLPLTYNMLKNAPSKKYSDIDDFKNWDFSLMNLDVR
;
A
#
# COMPACT_ATOMS: atom_id res chain seq x y z
N MET A 1 33.79 2.77 0.30
CA MET A 1 33.25 2.34 1.61
C MET A 1 32.08 1.39 1.34
N ILE A 2 32.36 0.09 1.27
CA ILE A 2 31.35 -0.94 1.00
C ILE A 2 30.74 -1.28 2.35
N VAL A 3 29.47 -0.89 2.55
CA VAL A 3 28.71 -1.32 3.72
C VAL A 3 28.34 -2.77 3.48
N ALA A 4 29.07 -3.68 4.13
CA ALA A 4 28.70 -5.09 4.21
C ALA A 4 27.41 -5.20 5.04
N THR A 5 26.30 -5.48 4.38
CA THR A 5 25.06 -5.91 5.02
C THR A 5 25.28 -7.30 5.61
N MET A 6 25.37 -7.40 6.94
CA MET A 6 25.36 -8.68 7.65
C MET A 6 24.01 -9.37 7.42
N SER A 7 24.01 -10.45 6.62
CA SER A 7 22.90 -11.40 6.53
C SER A 7 22.98 -12.33 7.72
N ILE A 8 22.03 -12.24 8.65
CA ILE A 8 21.88 -13.21 9.74
C ILE A 8 21.21 -14.46 9.13
N GLU A 9 21.98 -15.55 8.96
CA GLU A 9 21.45 -16.87 8.56
C GLU A 9 20.71 -17.53 9.73
N PHE A 10 19.49 -17.07 10.02
CA PHE A 10 18.55 -17.86 10.79
C PHE A 10 17.64 -18.58 9.77
N LEU A 11 17.66 -19.92 9.74
CA LEU A 11 16.72 -20.74 8.94
C LEU A 11 16.72 -20.57 7.40
N LYS A 12 17.89 -20.29 6.77
CA LYS A 12 18.02 -20.07 5.30
C LYS A 12 17.11 -18.97 4.72
N SER A 13 16.55 -18.11 5.58
CA SER A 13 15.73 -16.99 5.12
C SER A 13 16.62 -15.89 4.55
N LYS A 14 16.34 -15.44 3.34
CA LYS A 14 17.03 -14.29 2.74
C LYS A 14 16.11 -13.08 2.73
N GLU A 15 16.63 -11.93 3.17
CA GLU A 15 15.93 -10.65 3.07
C GLU A 15 16.05 -10.11 1.64
N ILE A 16 14.90 -9.77 1.05
CA ILE A 16 14.81 -9.18 -0.29
C ILE A 16 14.90 -7.66 -0.18
N ALA A 17 14.00 -7.09 0.62
CA ALA A 17 13.86 -5.66 0.82
C ALA A 17 12.96 -5.37 2.01
N GLN A 18 12.84 -4.10 2.38
CA GLN A 18 11.83 -3.66 3.34
C GLN A 18 10.61 -3.09 2.60
N LEU A 19 9.39 -3.46 3.01
CA LEU A 19 8.17 -2.88 2.46
C LEU A 19 8.13 -1.38 2.77
N SER A 20 7.63 -0.60 1.82
CA SER A 20 7.54 0.85 1.95
C SER A 20 6.14 1.26 2.40
N TYR A 21 6.08 2.31 3.20
CA TYR A 21 4.82 2.98 3.54
C TYR A 21 4.55 4.10 2.53
N TYR A 22 3.31 4.15 2.05
CA TYR A 22 2.80 5.21 1.19
C TYR A 22 1.61 5.86 1.89
N ILE A 23 1.62 7.18 2.02
CA ILE A 23 0.63 7.90 2.83
C ILE A 23 -0.01 9.06 2.09
N LEU A 24 -1.25 9.36 2.47
CA LEU A 24 -1.92 10.62 2.15
C LEU A 24 -2.44 11.24 3.46
N PRO A 25 -1.76 12.28 3.99
CA PRO A 25 -2.18 12.95 5.21
C PRO A 25 -3.38 13.85 4.92
N VAL A 26 -4.55 13.48 5.46
CA VAL A 26 -5.80 14.22 5.28
C VAL A 26 -5.90 15.35 6.29
N LYS A 27 -5.63 15.05 7.57
CA LYS A 27 -5.63 16.00 8.69
C LYS A 27 -4.24 16.04 9.31
N LEU A 28 -3.36 16.84 8.72
CA LEU A 28 -1.93 16.85 9.02
C LEU A 28 -1.63 17.11 10.51
N PHE A 29 -2.35 18.03 11.13
CA PHE A 29 -2.08 18.47 12.51
C PHE A 29 -2.53 17.45 13.55
N ASN A 30 -3.51 16.60 13.21
CA ASN A 30 -3.86 15.44 14.04
C ASN A 30 -2.75 14.39 13.98
N ILE A 31 -2.18 14.15 12.79
CA ILE A 31 -1.10 13.17 12.62
C ILE A 31 0.18 13.60 13.34
N THR A 32 0.52 14.89 13.34
CA THR A 32 1.72 15.40 14.02
C THR A 32 1.54 15.62 15.52
N GLY A 33 0.33 15.39 16.07
CA GLY A 33 0.02 15.64 17.48
C GLY A 33 -0.01 17.14 17.85
N THR A 34 -0.09 18.03 16.87
CA THR A 34 -0.10 19.49 17.08
C THR A 34 -1.54 19.99 17.22
N TYR A 35 -2.21 19.53 18.28
CA TYR A 35 -3.65 19.74 18.47
C TYR A 35 -4.07 21.22 18.62
N SER A 36 -3.17 22.09 19.06
CA SER A 36 -3.40 23.55 19.12
C SER A 36 -3.69 24.16 17.75
N LEU A 37 -3.21 23.53 16.67
CA LEU A 37 -3.40 23.94 15.28
C LEU A 37 -4.41 23.05 14.55
N SER A 38 -5.22 22.26 15.27
CA SER A 38 -6.20 21.33 14.67
C SER A 38 -7.24 22.02 13.79
N TRP A 39 -7.51 23.31 13.97
CA TRP A 39 -8.37 24.10 13.09
C TRP A 39 -7.81 24.21 11.66
N LEU A 40 -6.48 24.17 11.49
CA LEU A 40 -5.82 24.15 10.19
C LEU A 40 -5.98 22.81 9.45
N ASN A 41 -6.54 21.78 10.08
CA ASN A 41 -6.90 20.54 9.38
C ASN A 41 -7.92 20.77 8.27
N PHE A 42 -8.74 21.83 8.37
CA PHE A 42 -9.61 22.22 7.26
C PHE A 42 -8.82 22.55 6.00
N ILE A 43 -7.68 23.25 6.16
CA ILE A 43 -6.80 23.60 5.05
C ILE A 43 -6.12 22.35 4.49
N SER A 44 -5.57 21.47 5.35
CA SER A 44 -4.94 20.23 4.87
C SER A 44 -5.95 19.31 4.16
N TYR A 45 -7.19 19.27 4.65
CA TYR A 45 -8.28 18.54 4.03
C TYR A 45 -8.60 19.11 2.64
N LEU A 46 -8.68 20.43 2.51
CA LEU A 46 -8.90 21.10 1.23
C LEU A 46 -7.75 20.85 0.24
N CYS A 47 -6.50 20.97 0.71
CA CYS A 47 -5.32 20.64 -0.10
C CYS A 47 -5.36 19.20 -0.59
N THR A 48 -5.77 18.25 0.26
CA THR A 48 -5.93 16.84 -0.12
C THR A 48 -6.98 16.67 -1.22
N HIS A 49 -8.10 17.39 -1.13
CA HIS A 49 -9.15 17.36 -2.16
C HIS A 49 -8.68 17.92 -3.49
N VAL A 50 -8.02 19.09 -3.47
CA VAL A 50 -7.43 19.70 -4.67
C VAL A 50 -6.40 18.74 -5.28
N TRP A 51 -5.53 18.15 -4.47
CA TRP A 51 -4.54 17.18 -4.93
C TRP A 51 -5.19 15.94 -5.58
N LEU A 52 -6.27 15.45 -4.99
CA LEU A 52 -7.02 14.32 -5.53
C LEU A 52 -7.71 14.65 -6.86
N ILE A 53 -8.23 15.87 -7.01
CA ILE A 53 -8.81 16.36 -8.28
C ILE A 53 -7.73 16.44 -9.36
N VAL A 54 -6.58 17.05 -9.05
CA VAL A 54 -5.43 17.15 -9.98
C VAL A 54 -4.98 15.76 -10.43
N ASN A 55 -4.84 14.82 -9.49
CA ASN A 55 -4.48 13.44 -9.82
C ASN A 55 -5.58 12.70 -10.59
N GLY A 56 -6.85 13.02 -10.33
CA GLY A 56 -7.98 12.57 -11.12
C GLY A 56 -7.83 12.96 -12.60
N PHE A 57 -7.56 14.23 -12.88
CA PHE A 57 -7.28 14.70 -14.24
C PHE A 57 -6.03 14.04 -14.83
N PHE A 58 -4.94 13.94 -14.06
CA PHE A 58 -3.72 13.28 -14.51
C PHE A 58 -3.95 11.81 -14.89
N SER A 59 -4.83 11.10 -14.16
CA SER A 59 -5.16 9.71 -14.45
C SER A 59 -5.91 9.52 -15.76
N LEU A 60 -6.65 10.54 -16.22
CA LEU A 60 -7.32 10.51 -17.52
C LEU A 60 -6.30 10.52 -18.66
N ILE A 61 -5.23 11.29 -18.50
CA ILE A 61 -4.13 11.43 -19.46
C ILE A 61 -3.15 10.25 -19.36
N HIS A 62 -2.79 9.86 -18.13
CA HIS A 62 -1.81 8.82 -17.84
C HIS A 62 -2.35 7.82 -16.81
N ASN A 63 -2.99 6.76 -17.30
CA ASN A 63 -3.40 5.63 -16.45
C ASN A 63 -2.31 4.57 -16.42
N SER A 64 -1.31 4.77 -15.57
CA SER A 64 -0.28 3.76 -15.35
C SER A 64 -0.94 2.45 -14.88
N LYS A 65 -0.42 1.33 -15.38
CA LYS A 65 -0.71 -0.01 -14.89
C LYS A 65 0.51 -0.47 -14.10
N GLU A 66 0.27 -1.27 -13.08
CA GLU A 66 1.38 -1.91 -12.37
C GLU A 66 2.18 -2.81 -13.32
N HIS A 67 3.50 -2.82 -13.12
CA HIS A 67 4.36 -3.83 -13.74
C HIS A 67 3.97 -5.22 -13.24
N ILE A 68 3.73 -6.17 -14.15
CA ILE A 68 3.38 -7.54 -13.78
C ILE A 68 4.58 -8.17 -13.09
N ALA A 69 4.43 -8.44 -11.79
CA ALA A 69 5.44 -9.08 -10.97
C ALA A 69 5.48 -10.60 -11.26
N ASN A 70 6.68 -11.17 -11.32
CA ASN A 70 6.86 -12.62 -11.46
C ASN A 70 6.45 -13.39 -10.20
N TYR A 71 6.55 -12.73 -9.04
CA TYR A 71 6.20 -13.25 -7.73
C TYR A 71 5.00 -12.49 -7.17
N GLN A 72 3.81 -13.01 -7.45
CA GLN A 72 2.55 -12.46 -6.97
C GLN A 72 1.67 -13.59 -6.43
N LEU A 73 0.72 -13.25 -5.56
CA LEU A 73 -0.32 -14.20 -5.18
C LEU A 73 -1.21 -14.50 -6.38
N ASP A 74 -1.53 -15.78 -6.57
CA ASP A 74 -2.60 -16.17 -7.48
C ASP A 74 -3.94 -15.86 -6.82
N ILE A 75 -4.42 -14.63 -7.05
CA ILE A 75 -5.62 -14.11 -6.41
C ILE A 75 -6.83 -14.54 -7.23
N ASN A 76 -7.46 -15.62 -6.82
CA ASN A 76 -8.82 -15.93 -7.22
C ASN A 76 -9.84 -15.22 -6.30
N ASP A 77 -11.08 -15.10 -6.76
CA ASP A 77 -12.12 -14.44 -5.97
C ASP A 77 -12.42 -15.16 -4.65
N ASP A 78 -12.24 -16.48 -4.58
CA ASP A 78 -12.41 -17.27 -3.36
C ASP A 78 -11.37 -16.90 -2.28
N LEU A 79 -10.08 -16.86 -2.64
CA LEU A 79 -9.00 -16.41 -1.76
C LEU A 79 -9.23 -14.97 -1.32
N TYR A 80 -9.64 -14.10 -2.24
CA TYR A 80 -9.93 -12.70 -1.94
C TYR A 80 -11.03 -12.56 -0.89
N ASN A 81 -12.15 -13.26 -1.11
CA ASN A 81 -13.28 -13.23 -0.19
C ASN A 81 -12.89 -13.83 1.16
N LYS A 82 -12.21 -14.99 1.18
CA LYS A 82 -11.67 -15.65 2.39
C LYS A 82 -10.75 -14.74 3.18
N ARG A 83 -9.85 -14.02 2.49
CA ARG A 83 -8.89 -13.10 3.10
C ARG A 83 -9.57 -11.95 3.82
N PHE A 84 -10.67 -11.45 3.28
CA PHE A 84 -11.40 -10.28 3.79
C PHE A 84 -12.77 -10.62 4.38
N LEU A 85 -12.98 -11.84 4.88
CA LEU A 85 -14.24 -12.26 5.53
C LEU A 85 -14.60 -11.44 6.77
N ALA A 86 -13.60 -10.96 7.50
CA ALA A 86 -13.83 -10.23 8.73
C ALA A 86 -14.54 -8.90 8.44
N SER A 87 -15.60 -8.61 9.21
CA SER A 87 -16.44 -7.41 9.05
C SER A 87 -15.70 -6.07 9.14
N ARG A 88 -14.49 -6.07 9.70
CA ARG A 88 -13.62 -4.88 9.73
C ARG A 88 -13.15 -4.43 8.34
N TYR A 89 -13.07 -5.36 7.39
CA TYR A 89 -12.68 -5.05 6.02
C TYR A 89 -13.89 -4.58 5.22
N ARG A 90 -13.70 -3.51 4.46
CA ARG A 90 -14.70 -2.93 3.58
C ARG A 90 -14.24 -3.11 2.15
N THR A 91 -14.87 -4.05 1.44
CA THR A 91 -14.61 -4.31 0.02
C THR A 91 -15.66 -3.61 -0.83
N ILE A 92 -15.21 -2.73 -1.70
CA ILE A 92 -16.08 -1.99 -2.63
C ILE A 92 -15.80 -2.48 -4.05
N LYS A 93 -16.85 -2.81 -4.78
CA LYS A 93 -16.77 -3.33 -6.16
C LYS A 93 -17.53 -2.41 -7.12
N ARG A 94 -16.96 -2.18 -8.30
CA ARG A 94 -17.57 -1.43 -9.41
C ARG A 94 -17.12 -2.04 -10.73
N ARG A 95 -18.03 -2.75 -11.42
CA ARG A 95 -17.71 -3.54 -12.62
C ARG A 95 -16.54 -4.49 -12.31
N ASN A 96 -15.43 -4.36 -13.05
CA ASN A 96 -14.23 -5.18 -12.89
C ASN A 96 -13.20 -4.56 -11.93
N ALA A 97 -13.50 -3.40 -11.35
CA ALA A 97 -12.66 -2.75 -10.36
C ALA A 97 -13.14 -3.09 -8.94
N LYS A 98 -12.20 -3.40 -8.06
CA LYS A 98 -12.44 -3.64 -6.64
C LYS A 98 -11.32 -3.04 -5.81
N PHE A 99 -11.65 -2.57 -4.61
CA PHE A 99 -10.64 -2.26 -3.60
C PHE A 99 -11.16 -2.68 -2.24
N THR A 100 -10.23 -2.98 -1.33
CA THR A 100 -10.53 -3.30 0.06
C THR A 100 -9.72 -2.41 0.97
N TYR A 101 -10.37 -1.88 2.00
CA TYR A 101 -9.73 -1.07 3.02
C TYR A 101 -10.28 -1.39 4.40
N VAL A 102 -9.67 -0.81 5.42
CA VAL A 102 -10.06 -0.98 6.82
C VAL A 102 -9.63 0.27 7.57
N VAL A 103 -10.50 0.74 8.45
CA VAL A 103 -10.26 1.90 9.30
C VAL A 103 -9.89 1.41 10.69
N THR A 104 -8.81 1.97 11.25
CA THR A 104 -8.33 1.70 12.60
C THR A 104 -7.92 3.00 13.27
N ASN A 105 -7.95 3.02 14.60
CA ASN A 105 -7.45 4.15 15.38
C ASN A 105 -6.03 3.85 15.84
N GLU A 106 -5.05 4.52 15.25
CA GLU A 106 -3.63 4.40 15.62
C GLU A 106 -3.24 5.58 16.51
N LYS A 107 -3.27 5.40 17.83
CA LYS A 107 -2.89 6.45 18.81
C LYS A 107 -3.58 7.80 18.54
N ASP A 108 -4.90 7.77 18.46
CA ASP A 108 -5.78 8.92 18.19
C ASP A 108 -5.72 9.47 16.76
N VAL A 109 -5.06 8.74 15.84
CA VAL A 109 -5.07 9.03 14.41
C VAL A 109 -5.96 8.02 13.69
N LEU A 110 -7.13 8.47 13.21
CA LEU A 110 -8.03 7.63 12.43
C LEU A 110 -7.42 7.36 11.06
N THR A 111 -6.98 6.13 10.87
CA THR A 111 -6.17 5.71 9.72
C THR A 111 -6.93 4.70 8.88
N ALA A 112 -7.11 5.02 7.59
CA ALA A 112 -7.60 4.06 6.60
C ALA A 112 -6.43 3.36 5.91
N TYR A 113 -6.34 2.05 6.08
CA TYR A 113 -5.39 1.23 5.35
C TYR A 113 -6.03 0.67 4.09
N ILE A 114 -5.46 0.98 2.93
CA ILE A 114 -5.81 0.33 1.67
C ILE A 114 -5.11 -1.03 1.66
N MET A 115 -5.90 -2.10 1.73
CA MET A 115 -5.41 -3.47 1.77
C MET A 115 -5.04 -3.97 0.37
N ASP A 116 -5.90 -3.68 -0.62
CA ASP A 116 -5.69 -4.04 -2.03
C ASP A 116 -6.59 -3.16 -2.93
N PHE A 117 -6.18 -2.95 -4.19
CA PHE A 117 -6.96 -2.23 -5.20
C PHE A 117 -6.62 -2.73 -6.61
N ARG A 118 -7.61 -3.23 -7.36
CA ARG A 118 -7.39 -3.84 -8.68
C ARG A 118 -8.49 -3.50 -9.67
N ASP A 119 -8.16 -3.47 -10.95
CA ASP A 119 -9.09 -3.39 -12.07
C ASP A 119 -8.70 -4.42 -13.14
N ASN A 120 -9.56 -5.43 -13.32
CA ASN A 120 -9.25 -6.67 -14.02
C ASN A 120 -7.98 -7.32 -13.43
N ASP A 121 -7.97 -7.51 -12.11
CA ASP A 121 -6.89 -8.12 -11.30
C ASP A 121 -5.50 -7.46 -11.36
N ILE A 122 -5.38 -6.33 -12.06
CA ILE A 122 -4.17 -5.52 -12.15
C ILE A 122 -4.35 -4.24 -11.34
N LYS A 123 -3.36 -3.82 -10.55
CA LYS A 123 -3.41 -2.52 -9.88
C LYS A 123 -3.27 -1.39 -10.90
N ARG A 124 -4.15 -0.41 -10.82
CA ARG A 124 -4.19 0.73 -11.74
C ARG A 124 -4.32 2.03 -10.99
N TYR A 125 -3.76 3.09 -11.58
CA TYR A 125 -3.79 4.40 -10.94
C TYR A 125 -5.21 4.94 -10.77
N LYS A 126 -6.07 4.77 -11.78
CA LYS A 126 -7.49 5.13 -11.68
C LYS A 126 -8.20 4.42 -10.52
N THR A 127 -7.88 3.16 -10.24
CA THR A 127 -8.49 2.40 -9.13
C THR A 127 -8.03 2.93 -7.78
N LEU A 128 -6.74 3.30 -7.67
CA LEU A 128 -6.20 3.93 -6.45
C LEU A 128 -6.89 5.27 -6.16
N ILE A 129 -7.04 6.12 -7.18
CA ILE A 129 -7.76 7.40 -7.07
C ILE A 129 -9.21 7.19 -6.67
N TRP A 130 -9.89 6.21 -7.29
CA TRP A 130 -11.26 5.87 -6.94
C TRP A 130 -11.39 5.39 -5.50
N ALA A 131 -10.46 4.54 -5.03
CA ALA A 131 -10.43 4.08 -3.65
C ALA A 131 -10.28 5.26 -2.66
N VAL A 132 -9.33 6.16 -2.93
CA VAL A 132 -9.13 7.36 -2.08
C VAL A 132 -10.34 8.28 -2.09
N TRP A 133 -10.95 8.54 -3.26
CA TRP A 133 -12.19 9.31 -3.37
C TRP A 133 -13.31 8.73 -2.53
N TYR A 134 -13.51 7.42 -2.62
CA TYR A 134 -14.54 6.74 -1.86
C TYR A 134 -14.29 6.85 -0.36
N ILE A 135 -13.07 6.55 0.08
CA ILE A 135 -12.70 6.59 1.50
C ILE A 135 -12.89 8.00 2.08
N LEU A 136 -12.44 9.05 1.39
CA LEU A 136 -12.61 10.43 1.88
C LEU A 136 -14.07 10.87 1.93
N LYS A 137 -14.92 10.36 1.04
CA LYS A 137 -16.35 10.68 1.02
C LYS A 137 -17.12 9.98 2.13
N HIS A 138 -16.73 8.76 2.48
CA HIS A 138 -17.50 7.88 3.36
C HIS A 138 -16.92 7.76 4.77
N GLU A 139 -15.64 8.09 4.98
CA GLU A 139 -14.96 7.96 6.27
C GLU A 139 -14.42 9.30 6.76
N LYS A 140 -14.55 9.55 8.07
CA LYS A 140 -13.91 10.70 8.73
C LYS A 140 -12.53 10.30 9.22
N ILE A 141 -11.57 10.25 8.32
CA ILE A 141 -10.19 9.84 8.62
C ILE A 141 -9.22 11.01 8.68
N ASP A 142 -8.07 10.77 9.30
CA ASP A 142 -6.95 11.70 9.38
C ASP A 142 -5.83 11.30 8.40
N LEU A 143 -5.69 10.02 8.10
CA LEU A 143 -4.60 9.47 7.29
C LEU A 143 -5.07 8.31 6.42
N ILE A 144 -4.60 8.25 5.17
CA ILE A 144 -4.68 7.03 4.33
C ILE A 144 -3.28 6.43 4.22
N VAL A 145 -3.19 5.11 4.37
CA VAL A 145 -1.93 4.36 4.27
C VAL A 145 -2.09 3.20 3.30
N TYR A 146 -1.07 2.99 2.48
CA TYR A 146 -0.84 1.76 1.74
C TYR A 146 0.56 1.24 2.10
N VAL A 147 0.67 -0.05 2.38
CA VAL A 147 1.95 -0.69 2.72
C VAL A 147 2.20 -1.82 1.73
N GLY A 148 3.34 -1.77 1.05
CA GLY A 148 3.70 -2.80 0.09
C GLY A 148 4.61 -2.32 -1.03
N THR A 149 4.69 -3.14 -2.07
CA THR A 149 5.28 -2.78 -3.34
C THR A 149 4.32 -1.85 -4.10
N MET A 150 4.84 -0.73 -4.58
CA MET A 150 4.11 0.21 -5.44
C MET A 150 4.81 0.20 -6.79
N ASN A 151 4.55 -0.82 -7.60
CA ASN A 151 5.14 -0.99 -8.93
C ASN A 151 4.34 -0.22 -10.00
N LEU A 152 3.75 0.91 -9.60
CA LEU A 152 2.86 1.77 -10.37
C LEU A 152 3.38 3.20 -10.29
N LYS A 153 3.44 3.90 -11.44
CA LYS A 153 3.74 5.34 -11.43
C LYS A 153 2.50 6.10 -10.96
N GLN A 154 2.57 6.63 -9.75
CA GLN A 154 1.48 7.35 -9.08
C GLN A 154 2.05 8.55 -8.32
N CYS A 155 1.29 9.64 -8.24
CA CYS A 155 1.67 10.85 -7.50
C CYS A 155 0.73 11.11 -6.30
N LEU A 156 -0.32 10.30 -6.12
CA LEU A 156 -1.33 10.53 -5.11
C LEU A 156 -0.82 10.32 -3.68
N LEU A 157 -0.16 9.18 -3.44
CA LEU A 157 0.41 8.81 -2.14
C LEU A 157 1.89 9.15 -2.08
N MET A 158 2.32 9.76 -0.97
CA MET A 158 3.72 10.06 -0.71
C MET A 158 4.42 8.86 -0.09
N LYS A 159 5.59 8.50 -0.61
CA LYS A 159 6.43 7.47 0.00
C LYS A 159 7.06 8.02 1.28
N VAL A 160 6.87 7.33 2.40
CA VAL A 160 7.43 7.72 3.70
C VAL A 160 8.94 7.48 3.69
N PRO A 161 9.77 8.45 4.11
CA PRO A 161 11.19 8.21 4.31
C PRO A 161 11.43 7.13 5.37
N ARG A 162 12.42 6.26 5.19
CA ARG A 162 12.73 5.14 6.11
C ARG A 162 12.85 5.51 7.58
N ARG A 163 13.30 6.73 7.88
CA ARG A 163 13.48 7.22 9.26
C ARG A 163 12.14 7.54 9.96
N MET A 164 11.07 7.73 9.19
CA MET A 164 9.73 8.09 9.68
C MET A 164 8.74 6.93 9.57
N GLU A 165 9.17 5.76 9.09
CA GLU A 165 8.33 4.57 9.05
C GLU A 165 8.06 4.09 10.48
N PRO A 166 6.80 3.79 10.85
CA PRO A 166 6.44 3.43 12.22
C PRO A 166 7.06 2.08 12.62
N LYS A 167 7.25 1.18 11.64
CA LYS A 167 7.78 -0.16 11.84
C LYS A 167 8.53 -0.60 10.58
N LYS A 168 9.64 -1.31 10.77
CA LYS A 168 10.35 -1.98 9.67
C LYS A 168 9.64 -3.28 9.33
N LEU A 169 9.39 -3.50 8.05
CA LEU A 169 8.71 -4.69 7.54
C LEU A 169 9.61 -5.39 6.52
N PRO A 170 10.55 -6.25 6.97
CA PRO A 170 11.42 -6.99 6.08
C PRO A 170 10.61 -8.04 5.31
N LEU A 171 10.70 -8.00 3.99
CA LEU A 171 10.24 -9.06 3.11
C LEU A 171 11.36 -10.09 3.00
N THR A 172 11.09 -11.29 3.48
CA THR A 172 12.03 -12.41 3.43
C THR A 172 11.40 -13.57 2.67
N TYR A 173 12.24 -14.40 2.06
CA TYR A 173 11.81 -15.67 1.46
C TYR A 173 12.66 -16.81 1.99
N ASN A 174 12.09 -18.01 1.95
CA ASN A 174 12.79 -19.25 2.25
C ASN A 174 12.54 -20.24 1.11
N MET A 175 13.62 -20.77 0.52
CA MET A 175 13.55 -21.80 -0.51
C MET A 175 13.54 -23.18 0.12
N LEU A 176 12.40 -23.86 0.04
CA LEU A 176 12.21 -25.19 0.63
C LEU A 176 12.95 -26.33 -0.10
N LYS A 177 13.31 -26.13 -1.38
CA LYS A 177 14.08 -27.09 -2.20
C LYS A 177 15.17 -26.36 -2.98
N ASN A 178 16.23 -27.10 -3.36
CA ASN A 178 17.22 -26.65 -4.35
C ASN A 178 16.53 -26.51 -5.72
N ALA A 179 15.78 -25.42 -5.89
CA ALA A 179 15.08 -25.13 -7.11
C ALA A 179 16.11 -24.91 -8.25
N PRO A 180 15.82 -25.33 -9.49
CA PRO A 180 16.72 -25.12 -10.61
C PRO A 180 17.04 -23.63 -10.73
N SER A 181 18.31 -23.28 -10.57
CA SER A 181 18.82 -21.92 -10.36
C SER A 181 18.35 -20.90 -11.40
N LYS A 182 18.05 -21.35 -12.63
CA LYS A 182 17.59 -20.50 -13.73
C LYS A 182 16.13 -20.04 -13.61
N LYS A 183 15.23 -20.82 -12.98
CA LYS A 183 13.80 -20.46 -12.92
C LYS A 183 13.54 -19.30 -11.95
N TYR A 184 14.39 -19.15 -10.94
CA TYR A 184 14.24 -18.19 -9.86
C TYR A 184 15.42 -17.24 -9.77
N SER A 185 16.12 -17.00 -10.88
CA SER A 185 17.33 -16.16 -10.90
C SER A 185 17.05 -14.70 -10.53
N ASP A 186 15.80 -14.28 -10.62
CA ASP A 186 15.31 -12.92 -10.40
C ASP A 186 14.53 -12.77 -9.08
N ILE A 187 14.52 -13.81 -8.23
CA ILE A 187 13.79 -13.81 -6.95
C ILE A 187 14.30 -12.77 -5.96
N ASP A 188 15.56 -12.38 -6.08
CA ASP A 188 16.18 -11.35 -5.24
C ASP A 188 15.83 -9.92 -5.70
N ASP A 189 15.27 -9.74 -6.90
CA ASP A 189 14.86 -8.41 -7.38
C ASP A 189 13.48 -8.04 -6.83
N PHE A 190 13.46 -7.10 -5.90
CA PHE A 190 12.23 -6.59 -5.26
C PHE A 190 11.18 -6.09 -6.25
N LYS A 191 11.57 -5.61 -7.45
CA LYS A 191 10.62 -5.15 -8.48
C LYS A 191 9.76 -6.28 -9.04
N ASN A 192 10.24 -7.53 -8.93
CA ASN A 192 9.52 -8.71 -9.39
C ASN A 192 8.55 -9.25 -8.36
N TRP A 193 8.39 -8.58 -7.21
CA TRP A 193 7.43 -8.95 -6.16
C TRP A 193 6.20 -8.03 -6.14
N ASP A 194 5.02 -8.64 -6.09
CA ASP A 194 3.77 -7.99 -5.69
C ASP A 194 3.42 -8.42 -4.26
N PHE A 195 3.75 -7.56 -3.29
CA PHE A 195 3.52 -7.83 -1.87
C PHE A 195 2.93 -6.61 -1.19
N SER A 196 1.79 -6.78 -0.52
CA SER A 196 1.09 -5.73 0.20
C SER A 196 0.38 -6.29 1.44
N LEU A 197 -0.42 -5.46 2.12
CA LEU A 197 -1.25 -5.90 3.23
C LEU A 197 -2.27 -6.99 2.85
N MET A 198 -2.58 -7.12 1.56
CA MET A 198 -3.30 -8.28 1.01
C MET A 198 -2.64 -9.59 1.42
N ASN A 199 -1.31 -9.67 1.34
CA ASN A 199 -0.52 -10.86 1.62
C ASN A 199 -0.37 -11.10 3.13
N LEU A 200 -0.15 -10.03 3.91
CA LEU A 200 0.08 -10.11 5.34
C LEU A 200 -0.46 -8.87 6.05
N ASP A 201 -1.39 -9.07 6.99
CA ASP A 201 -1.91 -7.96 7.79
C ASP A 201 -0.97 -7.72 8.98
N VAL A 202 -0.08 -6.74 8.85
CA VAL A 202 0.99 -6.41 9.81
C VAL A 202 0.75 -5.12 10.59
N ARG A 203 -0.46 -4.59 10.48
CA ARG A 203 -0.90 -3.37 11.18
C ARG A 203 -0.86 -3.59 12.68
#